data_AF-A0A3D4RPG9-F1
#
_entry.id   AF-A0A3D4RPG9-F1
#
_cell.length_a   1.000
_cell.length_b   1.000
_cell.length_c   1.000
_cell.angle_alpha   90.00
_cell.angle_beta   90.00
_cell.angle_gamma   90.00
#
_symmetry.space_group_name_H-M   'P 1'
#
loop_
_entity.id
_entity.type
_entity.pdbx_description
1 polymer ?
#
loop_
_entity_poly.entity_id
_entity_poly.type
_entity_poly.pdbx_seq_one_letter_code
_entity_poly.pdbx_strand_id
1 'polypeptide(L)'
;MMKLSVCWLALFCFVFCYGADTERRDSCLVQLQENDTLYVKVLRTVYVYPPMRFKNKRQERFYWKTVRDVKKTLPIAKILTQEMIRTHDIMSKMNRREQRKFWKQYEKILYTQYEDQFRHMTAS
;
A
#
# COMPACT_ATOMS: atom_id res chain seq x y z
N MET A 1 0.93 -41.09 16.04
CA MET A 1 0.30 -40.78 14.73
C MET A 1 0.18 -39.26 14.54
N MET A 2 1.30 -38.55 14.29
CA MET A 2 1.32 -37.07 14.15
C MET A 2 2.09 -36.58 12.91
N LYS A 3 2.52 -37.48 12.02
CA LYS A 3 3.45 -37.14 10.91
C LYS A 3 2.76 -36.69 9.61
N LEU A 4 1.44 -36.81 9.47
CA LEU A 4 0.73 -36.50 8.22
C LEU A 4 0.19 -35.06 8.15
N SER A 5 -0.17 -34.46 9.29
CA SER A 5 -0.78 -33.10 9.33
C SER A 5 0.27 -31.98 9.16
N VAL A 6 1.47 -32.15 9.73
CA VAL A 6 2.56 -31.16 9.60
C VAL A 6 3.12 -31.13 8.17
N CYS A 7 3.10 -32.26 7.46
CA CYS A 7 3.51 -32.34 6.06
C CYS A 7 2.60 -31.52 5.12
N TRP A 8 1.30 -31.45 5.41
CA TRP A 8 0.35 -30.69 4.57
C TRP A 8 0.48 -29.19 4.77
N LEU A 9 0.71 -28.74 6.01
CA LEU A 9 1.01 -27.34 6.32
C LEU A 9 2.34 -26.89 5.70
N ALA A 10 3.37 -27.74 5.71
CA ALA A 10 4.64 -27.46 5.05
C ALA A 10 4.50 -27.37 3.51
N LEU A 11 3.69 -28.26 2.91
CA LEU A 11 3.36 -28.23 1.47
C LEU A 11 2.57 -26.97 1.09
N PHE A 12 1.65 -26.54 1.95
CA PHE A 12 0.84 -25.34 1.71
C PHE A 12 1.68 -24.05 1.82
N CYS A 13 2.68 -24.00 2.72
CA CYS A 13 3.65 -22.91 2.76
C CYS A 13 4.59 -22.89 1.55
N PHE A 14 4.98 -24.06 1.01
CA PHE A 14 5.87 -24.13 -0.14
C PHE A 14 5.20 -23.55 -1.40
N VAL A 15 3.90 -23.83 -1.62
CA VAL A 15 3.17 -23.32 -2.80
C VAL A 15 3.00 -21.79 -2.80
N PHE A 16 2.88 -21.14 -1.64
CA PHE A 16 2.71 -19.67 -1.57
C PHE A 16 4.03 -18.89 -1.73
N CYS A 17 5.19 -19.55 -1.60
CA CYS A 17 6.51 -18.89 -1.64
C CYS A 17 7.20 -18.95 -3.02
N TYR A 18 6.73 -19.79 -3.97
CA TYR A 18 7.25 -19.81 -5.35
C TYR A 18 6.63 -18.72 -6.26
N GLY A 19 6.03 -17.69 -5.68
CA GLY A 19 5.62 -16.46 -6.36
C GLY A 19 6.52 -15.28 -6.00
N ALA A 20 7.79 -15.51 -5.66
CA ALA A 20 8.76 -14.43 -5.58
C ALA A 20 9.31 -14.17 -6.99
N ASP A 21 8.80 -13.14 -7.64
CA ASP A 21 9.42 -12.57 -8.83
C ASP A 21 10.89 -12.28 -8.51
N THR A 22 11.79 -13.05 -9.11
CA THR A 22 13.23 -12.77 -9.12
C THR A 22 13.43 -11.44 -9.85
N GLU A 23 13.74 -10.36 -9.14
CA GLU A 23 14.30 -9.15 -9.75
C GLU A 23 15.66 -9.49 -10.36
N ARG A 24 15.67 -9.90 -11.63
CA ARG A 24 16.87 -9.96 -12.44
C ARG A 24 17.33 -8.54 -12.69
N ARG A 25 18.51 -8.20 -12.15
CA ARG A 25 19.18 -6.91 -12.35
C ARG A 25 19.23 -6.60 -13.85
N ASP A 26 18.80 -5.39 -14.21
CA ASP A 26 18.89 -4.83 -15.57
C ASP A 26 20.37 -4.77 -16.00
N SER A 27 20.92 -5.89 -16.49
CA SER A 27 22.28 -5.93 -17.03
C SER A 27 22.27 -5.24 -18.38
N CYS A 28 22.89 -4.05 -18.45
CA CYS A 28 23.18 -3.41 -19.72
C CYS A 28 24.43 -4.10 -20.29
N LEU A 29 24.26 -4.83 -21.39
CA LEU A 29 25.38 -5.39 -22.14
C LEU A 29 25.71 -4.42 -23.26
N VAL A 30 26.94 -3.89 -23.23
CA VAL A 30 27.50 -3.13 -24.34
C VAL A 30 28.36 -4.10 -25.12
N GLN A 31 28.00 -4.34 -26.37
CA GLN A 31 28.80 -5.14 -27.29
C GLN A 31 29.52 -4.20 -28.25
N LEU A 32 30.85 -4.33 -28.30
CA LEU A 32 31.70 -3.63 -29.26
C LEU A 32 31.88 -4.54 -30.47
N GLN A 33 31.41 -4.12 -31.64
CA GLN A 33 31.70 -4.79 -32.90
C GLN A 33 32.53 -3.85 -33.77
N GLU A 34 33.80 -4.23 -33.97
CA GLU A 34 34.84 -3.66 -34.84
C GLU A 34 35.05 -2.14 -34.79
N ASN A 35 34.02 -1.28 -34.95
CA ASN A 35 34.05 0.17 -34.72
C ASN A 35 32.74 0.79 -34.16
N ASP A 36 31.66 0.02 -33.94
CA ASP A 36 30.38 0.53 -33.45
C ASP A 36 29.99 -0.02 -32.05
N THR A 37 29.26 0.78 -31.27
CA THR A 37 28.72 0.40 -29.95
C THR A 37 27.25 0.00 -30.04
N LEU A 38 26.94 -1.27 -29.80
CA LEU A 38 25.57 -1.77 -29.73
C LEU A 38 25.10 -1.83 -28.27
N TYR A 39 24.06 -1.05 -27.96
CA TYR A 39 23.39 -1.07 -26.67
C TYR A 39 22.24 -2.07 -26.67
N VAL A 40 22.39 -3.18 -25.94
CA VAL A 40 21.34 -4.20 -25.81
C VAL A 40 20.76 -4.15 -24.40
N LYS A 41 19.49 -3.74 -24.29
CA LYS A 41 18.72 -3.73 -23.04
C LYS A 41 17.56 -4.70 -23.12
N VAL A 42 17.52 -5.65 -22.17
CA VAL A 42 16.35 -6.51 -21.97
C VAL A 42 15.32 -5.72 -21.17
N LEU A 43 14.17 -5.42 -21.79
CA LEU A 43 13.06 -4.76 -21.11
C LEU A 43 12.33 -5.76 -20.21
N ARG A 44 11.83 -5.27 -19.07
CA ARG A 44 10.97 -6.06 -18.18
C ARG A 44 9.67 -6.38 -18.90
N THR A 45 9.12 -7.57 -18.64
CA THR A 45 7.78 -7.94 -19.13
C THR A 45 6.76 -6.98 -18.53
N VAL A 46 6.05 -6.24 -19.39
CA VAL A 46 4.96 -5.35 -18.97
C VAL A 46 3.66 -6.12 -19.02
N TYR A 47 3.02 -6.29 -17.86
CA TYR A 47 1.69 -6.90 -17.79
C TYR A 47 0.62 -5.88 -18.19
N VAL A 48 -0.09 -6.16 -19.28
CA VAL A 48 -1.25 -5.36 -19.71
C VAL A 48 -2.51 -5.98 -19.12
N TYR A 49 -3.06 -5.36 -18.08
CA TYR A 49 -4.30 -5.82 -17.47
C TYR A 49 -5.51 -5.51 -18.38
N PRO A 50 -6.45 -6.45 -18.56
CA PRO A 50 -7.65 -6.22 -19.36
C PRO A 50 -8.59 -5.19 -18.69
N PRO A 51 -9.48 -4.55 -19.46
CA PRO A 51 -10.47 -3.63 -18.89
C PRO A 51 -11.42 -4.37 -17.93
N MET A 52 -11.82 -3.71 -16.85
CA MET A 52 -12.72 -4.30 -15.85
C MET A 52 -14.10 -4.56 -16.45
N ARG A 53 -14.62 -5.78 -16.23
CA ARG A 53 -15.99 -6.16 -16.59
C ARG A 53 -16.85 -6.21 -15.32
N PHE A 54 -17.86 -5.35 -15.25
CA PHE A 54 -18.83 -5.36 -14.15
C PHE A 54 -20.02 -6.25 -14.49
N LYS A 55 -20.59 -6.92 -13.49
CA LYS A 55 -21.79 -7.74 -13.65
C LYS A 55 -23.02 -6.86 -13.92
N ASN A 56 -23.12 -5.74 -13.20
CA ASN A 56 -24.28 -4.82 -13.20
C ASN A 56 -23.85 -3.35 -13.05
N LYS A 57 -24.66 -2.40 -13.58
CA LYS A 57 -24.42 -0.95 -13.42
C LYS A 57 -24.33 -0.48 -11.96
N ARG A 58 -25.02 -1.16 -11.04
CA ARG A 58 -24.92 -0.87 -9.59
C ARG A 58 -23.53 -1.19 -9.03
N GLN A 59 -22.94 -2.30 -9.46
CA GLN A 59 -21.60 -2.71 -9.05
C GLN A 59 -20.55 -1.72 -9.55
N GLU A 60 -20.69 -1.28 -10.79
CA GLU A 60 -19.81 -0.26 -11.37
C GLU A 60 -19.87 1.05 -10.58
N ARG A 61 -21.07 1.58 -10.28
CA ARG A 61 -21.21 2.79 -9.47
C ARG A 61 -20.60 2.64 -8.08
N PHE A 62 -20.79 1.48 -7.44
CA PHE A 62 -20.19 1.19 -6.14
C PHE A 62 -18.67 1.19 -6.23
N TYR A 63 -18.09 0.49 -7.21
CA TYR A 63 -16.66 0.43 -7.44
C TYR A 63 -16.05 1.84 -7.62
N TRP A 64 -16.61 2.66 -8.50
CA TRP A 64 -16.10 4.01 -8.74
C TRP A 64 -16.25 4.94 -7.55
N LYS A 65 -17.28 4.72 -6.71
CA LYS A 65 -17.44 5.44 -5.45
C LYS A 65 -16.33 5.07 -4.47
N THR A 66 -16.04 3.78 -4.29
CA THR A 66 -14.95 3.32 -3.43
C THR A 66 -13.59 3.82 -3.90
N VAL A 67 -13.30 3.73 -5.21
CA VAL A 67 -12.03 4.23 -5.77
C VAL A 67 -11.86 5.73 -5.50
N ARG A 68 -12.93 6.51 -5.66
CA ARG A 68 -12.92 7.95 -5.34
C ARG A 68 -12.62 8.17 -3.86
N ASP A 69 -13.33 7.48 -2.97
CA ASP A 69 -13.20 7.66 -1.53
C ASP A 69 -11.78 7.29 -1.07
N VAL A 70 -11.24 6.16 -1.51
CA VAL A 70 -9.85 5.75 -1.24
C VAL A 70 -8.83 6.77 -1.75
N LYS A 71 -9.02 7.31 -2.97
CA LYS A 71 -8.13 8.34 -3.52
C LYS A 71 -8.13 9.62 -2.68
N LYS A 72 -9.28 10.00 -2.12
CA LYS A 72 -9.40 11.19 -1.26
C LYS A 72 -8.80 10.96 0.13
N THR A 73 -8.98 9.79 0.72
CA THR A 73 -8.50 9.49 2.07
C THR A 73 -7.01 9.22 2.14
N LEU A 74 -6.43 8.59 1.10
CA LEU A 74 -5.02 8.19 1.06
C LEU A 74 -4.02 9.33 1.37
N PRO A 75 -4.11 10.54 0.78
CA PRO A 75 -3.17 11.62 1.11
C PRO A 75 -3.30 12.08 2.57
N ILE A 76 -4.52 12.16 3.09
CA ILE A 76 -4.78 12.59 4.48
C ILE A 76 -4.17 11.56 5.45
N ALA A 77 -4.36 10.27 5.20
CA ALA A 77 -3.79 9.20 6.00
C ALA A 77 -2.25 9.29 6.07
N LYS A 78 -1.58 9.64 4.97
CA LYS A 78 -0.12 9.86 4.95
C LYS A 78 0.30 11.04 5.83
N ILE A 79 -0.45 12.14 5.77
CA ILE A 79 -0.18 13.33 6.59
C ILE A 79 -0.36 13.00 8.08
N LEU A 80 -1.48 12.38 8.46
CA LEU A 80 -1.75 11.96 9.83
C LEU A 80 -0.68 11.00 10.36
N THR A 81 -0.24 10.05 9.53
CA THR A 81 0.85 9.13 9.90
C THR A 81 2.14 9.90 10.23
N GLN A 82 2.49 10.89 9.40
CA GLN A 82 3.67 11.72 9.65
C GLN A 82 3.51 12.60 10.89
N GLU A 83 2.32 13.14 11.15
CA GLU A 83 2.02 13.91 12.35
C GLU A 83 2.09 13.06 13.61
N MET A 84 1.61 11.81 13.58
CA MET A 84 1.75 10.86 14.69
C MET A 84 3.23 10.60 15.01
N ILE A 85 4.08 10.44 13.98
CA ILE A 85 5.52 10.26 14.16
C ILE A 85 6.14 11.50 14.81
N ARG A 86 5.83 12.72 14.32
CA ARG A 86 6.34 13.97 14.92
C ARG A 86 5.90 14.15 16.37
N THR A 87 4.64 13.81 16.64
CA THR A 87 4.02 13.98 17.95
C THR A 87 4.56 12.98 18.97
N HIS A 88 5.01 11.81 18.52
CA HIS A 88 5.63 10.79 19.36
C HIS A 88 6.80 11.35 20.19
N ASP A 89 7.63 12.21 19.60
CA ASP A 89 8.79 12.81 20.29
C ASP A 89 8.36 13.72 21.45
N ILE A 90 7.26 14.46 21.28
CA ILE A 90 6.68 15.30 22.33
C ILE A 90 6.07 14.42 23.43
N MET A 91 5.35 13.37 23.03
CA MET A 91 4.71 12.43 23.95
C MET A 91 5.74 11.73 24.84
N SER A 92 6.88 11.33 24.27
CA SER A 92 7.94 10.60 24.98
C SER A 92 8.47 11.34 26.22
N LYS A 93 8.34 12.67 26.25
CA LYS A 93 8.84 13.54 27.33
C LYS A 93 7.83 13.79 28.46
N MET A 94 6.55 13.43 28.27
CA MET A 94 5.45 13.71 29.21
C MET A 94 5.09 12.50 30.09
N ASN A 95 4.42 12.74 31.24
CA ASN A 95 3.91 11.65 32.09
C ASN A 95 2.61 11.04 31.51
N ARG A 96 2.29 9.79 31.87
CA ARG A 96 1.18 8.99 31.29
C ARG A 96 -0.19 9.67 31.38
N ARG A 97 -0.45 10.45 32.44
CA ARG A 97 -1.71 11.19 32.60
C ARG A 97 -1.81 12.38 31.63
N GLU A 98 -0.71 13.09 31.42
CA GLU A 98 -0.63 14.25 30.53
C GLU A 98 -0.72 13.81 29.08
N GLN A 99 -0.01 12.73 28.71
CA GLN A 99 -0.10 12.11 27.38
C GLN A 99 -1.55 11.79 26.98
N ARG A 100 -2.34 11.20 27.89
CA ARG A 100 -3.76 10.88 27.63
C ARG A 100 -4.61 12.13 27.39
N LYS A 101 -4.36 13.21 28.14
CA LYS A 101 -5.09 14.48 27.95
C LYS A 101 -4.72 15.12 26.62
N PHE A 102 -3.43 15.17 26.32
CA PHE A 102 -2.89 15.69 25.08
C PHE A 102 -3.48 14.95 23.88
N TRP A 103 -3.50 13.61 23.87
CA TRP A 103 -4.08 12.84 22.76
C TRP A 103 -5.55 13.17 22.51
N LYS A 104 -6.37 13.24 23.56
CA LYS A 104 -7.79 13.58 23.41
C LYS A 104 -8.00 14.97 22.81
N GLN A 105 -7.16 15.93 23.20
CA GLN A 105 -7.23 17.28 22.64
C GLN A 105 -6.74 17.31 21.20
N TYR A 106 -5.64 16.61 20.91
CA TYR A 106 -5.03 16.57 19.59
C TYR A 106 -5.90 15.85 18.56
N GLU A 107 -6.49 14.71 18.94
CA GLU A 107 -7.48 13.99 18.13
C GLU A 107 -8.66 14.89 17.76
N LYS A 108 -9.18 15.66 18.73
CA LYS A 108 -10.27 16.61 18.47
C LYS A 108 -9.86 17.69 17.47
N ILE A 109 -8.65 18.23 17.59
CA ILE A 109 -8.13 19.26 16.67
C ILE A 109 -8.01 18.70 15.25
N LEU A 110 -7.38 17.53 15.11
CA LEU A 110 -7.22 16.87 13.81
C LEU A 110 -8.56 16.52 13.19
N TYR A 111 -9.49 16.02 13.99
CA TYR A 111 -10.84 15.71 13.52
C TYR A 111 -11.52 16.96 12.96
N THR A 112 -11.56 18.05 13.73
CA THR A 112 -12.16 19.32 13.27
C THR A 112 -11.50 19.87 12.01
N GLN A 113 -10.18 19.74 11.88
CA GLN A 113 -9.44 20.23 10.70
C GLN A 113 -9.80 19.49 9.41
N TYR A 114 -10.04 18.18 9.48
CA TYR A 114 -10.26 17.35 8.28
C TYR A 114 -11.71 16.89 8.08
N GLU A 115 -12.61 17.18 9.04
CA GLU A 115 -14.02 16.75 9.02
C GLU A 115 -14.73 17.08 7.70
N ASP A 116 -14.57 18.30 7.21
CA ASP A 116 -15.24 18.77 6.00
C ASP A 116 -14.91 17.92 4.77
N GLN A 117 -13.69 17.36 4.71
CA GLN A 117 -13.25 16.51 3.61
C GLN A 117 -13.90 15.13 3.65
N PHE A 118 -14.24 14.64 4.86
CA PHE A 118 -14.86 13.33 5.09
C PHE A 118 -16.39 13.39 5.03
N ARG A 119 -17.02 14.55 5.25
CA ARG A 119 -18.49 14.71 5.31
C ARG A 119 -19.25 14.19 4.08
N HIS A 120 -18.61 14.24 2.91
CA HIS A 120 -19.22 13.81 1.64
C HIS A 120 -18.82 12.38 1.21
N MET A 121 -18.12 11.63 2.07
CA MET A 121 -17.74 10.25 1.81
C MET A 121 -18.89 9.30 2.16
N THR A 122 -18.83 8.08 1.61
CA THR A 122 -19.86 7.08 1.85
C THR A 122 -19.69 6.48 3.25
N ALA A 123 -20.68 6.66 4.13
CA ALA A 123 -20.92 5.68 5.19
C ALA A 123 -21.56 4.47 4.50
N SER A 124 -20.78 3.39 4.34
CA SER A 124 -21.24 2.12 3.77
C SER A 124 -22.29 1.45 4.64
#